data_AF-A0A367HJ02-F1
#
_entry.id   AF-A0A367HJ02-F1
#
_cell.length_a   1.000
_cell.length_b   1.000
_cell.length_c   1.000
_cell.angle_alpha   90.00
_cell.angle_beta   90.00
_cell.angle_gamma   90.00
#
_symmetry.space_group_name_H-M   'P 1'
#
loop_
_entity.id
_entity.type
_entity.pdbx_description
1 polymer ?
#
loop_
_entity_poly.entity_id
_entity_poly.type
_entity_poly.pdbx_seq_one_letter_code
_entity_poly.pdbx_strand_id
1 'polypeptide(L)'
;MWPAATSALADPAAGNLGAPQALSPKSAPSVEPAPAQVIGTPVWLGRPGSLTQKHPVATGAGQTPDKVSVTVAGRAEAQQAGIDGVLVSLTNKATTKGDDKVSVGLEYAGFANAYGGDYTSRLQLVQLPACSLTTPQAAQCRTAKPVPFHNDYAHHRLVADVALPPAAISPPAVGTSGAALAPQALSAGAQPMVLAAAPAPGGAGGTYSATPLAPSGSWSAGTSTGDFTWTYPVSVPAPLGGSAPAVALSY
;
A
#
# COMPACT_ATOMS: atom_id res chain seq x y z
N MET A 1 15.07 8.62 3.44
CA MET A 1 15.41 7.25 3.88
C MET A 1 14.19 6.35 3.78
N TRP A 2 14.39 5.05 3.53
CA TRP A 2 13.29 4.06 3.52
C TRP A 2 12.80 3.80 4.95
N PRO A 3 11.49 3.61 5.19
CA PRO A 3 11.00 3.31 6.54
C PRO A 3 11.54 1.96 7.05
N ALA A 4 11.96 1.94 8.32
CA ALA A 4 12.36 0.70 8.97
C ALA A 4 11.11 -0.17 9.26
N ALA A 5 11.31 -1.49 9.35
CA ALA A 5 10.26 -2.36 9.85
C ALA A 5 9.92 -1.96 11.30
N THR A 6 8.66 -1.64 11.56
CA THR A 6 8.22 -1.14 12.87
C THR A 6 6.76 -1.50 13.11
N SER A 7 6.42 -1.80 14.35
CA SER A 7 5.06 -2.01 14.78
C SER A 7 4.73 -1.08 15.94
N ALA A 8 3.57 -0.44 15.88
CA ALA A 8 3.11 0.51 16.88
C ALA A 8 1.59 0.40 17.07
N LEU A 9 1.12 0.70 18.29
CA LEU A 9 -0.29 0.84 18.60
C LEU A 9 -0.67 2.32 18.55
N ALA A 10 -1.84 2.60 17.98
CA ALA A 10 -2.36 3.94 17.81
C ALA A 10 -3.84 4.01 18.19
N ASP A 11 -4.26 5.12 18.77
CA ASP A 11 -5.65 5.48 19.05
C ASP A 11 -6.10 6.64 18.14
N PRO A 12 -6.66 6.35 16.95
CA PRO A 12 -7.08 7.40 16.03
C PRO A 12 -8.25 8.22 16.56
N ALA A 13 -8.92 7.79 17.63
CA ALA A 13 -9.97 8.55 18.28
C ALA A 13 -9.41 9.65 19.21
N ALA A 14 -8.19 9.49 19.73
CA ALA A 14 -7.59 10.36 20.76
C ALA A 14 -6.81 11.58 20.24
N GLY A 15 -6.51 11.71 18.94
CA GLY A 15 -5.81 12.86 18.35
C GLY A 15 -4.37 13.10 18.83
N ASN A 16 -3.89 12.34 19.81
CA ASN A 16 -2.53 12.30 20.31
C ASN A 16 -2.08 10.85 20.38
N LEU A 17 -1.19 10.44 19.49
CA LEU A 17 -0.77 9.04 19.32
C LEU A 17 0.49 8.67 20.14
N GLY A 18 0.67 9.28 21.33
CA GLY A 18 1.73 8.93 22.27
C GLY A 18 1.58 9.52 23.69
N ALA A 19 1.56 8.63 24.69
CA ALA A 19 1.51 8.81 26.16
C ALA A 19 0.36 9.66 26.77
N PRO A 20 -0.27 9.21 27.88
CA PRO A 20 -1.33 9.95 28.55
C PRO A 20 -0.75 11.21 29.21
N GLN A 21 -0.89 12.36 28.56
CA GLN A 21 -0.74 13.64 29.27
C GLN A 21 -2.04 13.90 30.02
N ALA A 22 -1.99 13.71 31.34
CA ALA A 22 -3.03 14.17 32.25
C ALA A 22 -3.06 15.70 32.21
N LEU A 23 -4.01 16.26 31.46
CA LEU A 23 -4.36 17.67 31.55
C LEU A 23 -5.69 17.78 32.30
N SER A 24 -5.63 18.43 33.46
CA SER A 24 -6.78 18.75 34.31
C SER A 24 -7.87 19.50 33.52
N PRO A 25 -9.16 19.30 33.83
CA PRO A 25 -10.26 19.82 33.03
C PRO A 25 -10.44 21.31 33.31
N LYS A 26 -10.05 22.16 32.35
CA LYS A 26 -10.62 23.50 32.21
C LYS A 26 -11.35 23.51 30.89
N SER A 27 -12.68 23.71 30.95
CA SER A 27 -13.62 23.64 29.83
C SER A 27 -13.04 24.21 28.54
N ALA A 28 -12.57 23.32 27.67
CA ALA A 28 -12.20 23.66 26.30
C ALA A 28 -13.42 23.46 25.41
N PRO A 29 -13.63 24.30 24.37
CA PRO A 29 -14.58 23.99 23.32
C PRO A 29 -14.27 22.59 22.77
N SER A 30 -15.28 21.84 22.34
CA SER A 30 -15.13 20.50 21.76
C SER A 30 -14.34 20.59 20.45
N VAL A 31 -13.01 20.68 20.56
CA VAL A 31 -12.09 20.65 19.42
C VAL A 31 -11.93 19.20 19.06
N GLU A 32 -12.29 18.88 17.82
CA GLU A 32 -12.14 17.55 17.30
C GLU A 32 -10.65 17.15 17.26
N PRO A 33 -10.27 15.95 17.74
CA PRO A 33 -8.89 15.51 17.70
C PRO A 33 -8.37 15.49 16.25
N ALA A 34 -7.24 16.16 16.03
CA ALA A 34 -6.56 16.23 14.74
C ALA A 34 -5.97 14.85 14.35
N PRO A 35 -5.82 14.55 13.04
CA PRO A 35 -5.06 13.38 12.63
C PRO A 35 -3.61 13.47 13.12
N ALA A 36 -3.03 12.32 13.48
CA ALA A 36 -1.69 12.26 14.05
C ALA A 36 -0.86 11.16 13.39
N GLN A 37 0.46 11.36 13.43
CA GLN A 37 1.43 10.37 12.98
C GLN A 37 1.58 9.25 14.01
N VAL A 38 1.58 8.01 13.55
CA VAL A 38 1.90 6.84 14.37
C VAL A 38 3.42 6.82 14.60
N ILE A 39 3.82 6.95 15.86
CA ILE A 39 5.21 7.14 16.27
C ILE A 39 6.12 6.06 15.66
N GLY A 40 7.23 6.50 15.07
CA GLY A 40 8.22 5.62 14.45
C GLY A 40 7.85 5.09 13.06
N THR A 41 6.72 5.54 12.49
CA THR A 41 6.26 5.10 11.16
C THR A 41 5.90 6.29 10.26
N PRO A 42 5.91 6.12 8.93
CA PRO A 42 5.37 7.11 8.00
C PRO A 42 3.83 7.14 7.94
N VAL A 43 3.13 6.42 8.83
CA VAL A 43 1.68 6.27 8.78
C VAL A 43 1.01 7.31 9.67
N TRP A 44 0.03 8.00 9.13
CA TRP A 44 -0.88 8.90 9.81
C TRP A 44 -2.24 8.24 9.93
N LEU A 45 -2.86 8.37 11.10
CA LEU A 45 -4.21 7.91 11.32
C LEU A 45 -5.09 9.05 11.81
N GLY A 46 -6.37 8.97 11.48
CA GLY A 46 -7.38 9.89 11.95
C GLY A 46 -8.78 9.37 11.67
N ARG A 47 -9.76 10.19 12.01
CA ARG A 47 -11.17 9.90 11.70
C ARG A 47 -11.41 9.99 10.19
N PRO A 48 -12.40 9.26 9.65
CA PRO A 48 -12.76 9.35 8.24
C PRO A 48 -12.86 10.80 7.75
N GLY A 49 -12.14 11.14 6.68
CA GLY A 49 -12.10 12.48 6.10
C GLY A 49 -11.15 13.48 6.78
N SER A 50 -10.63 13.21 7.98
CA SER A 50 -9.83 14.19 8.75
C SER A 50 -8.48 14.52 8.11
N LEU A 51 -7.96 13.63 7.26
CA LEU A 51 -6.71 13.84 6.52
C LEU A 51 -6.90 14.58 5.19
N THR A 52 -8.15 14.79 4.76
CA THR A 52 -8.45 15.55 3.54
C THR A 52 -8.88 16.97 3.90
N GLN A 53 -8.09 17.97 3.52
CA GLN A 53 -8.35 19.41 3.78
C GLN A 53 -9.66 19.94 3.12
N LYS A 54 -10.45 19.09 2.46
CA LYS A 54 -11.52 19.48 1.53
C LYS A 54 -12.88 18.80 1.75
N HIS A 55 -13.04 17.98 2.78
CA HIS A 55 -14.37 17.50 3.18
C HIS A 55 -14.78 18.17 4.50
N PRO A 56 -16.04 18.64 4.63
CA PRO A 56 -16.58 18.93 5.94
C PRO A 56 -16.40 17.65 6.76
N VAL A 57 -15.72 17.75 7.90
CA VAL A 57 -15.63 16.63 8.83
C VAL A 57 -17.08 16.25 9.14
N ALA A 58 -17.48 15.05 8.74
CA ALA A 58 -18.80 14.55 9.06
C ALA A 58 -18.86 14.48 10.58
N THR A 59 -19.53 15.46 11.19
CA THR A 59 -19.74 15.65 12.62
C THR A 59 -20.55 14.49 13.18
N GLY A 60 -19.88 13.35 13.37
CA GLY A 60 -20.43 12.20 14.07
C GLY A 60 -19.37 11.69 15.04
N ALA A 61 -19.53 12.05 16.31
CA ALA A 61 -18.78 11.44 17.40
C ALA A 61 -19.08 9.93 17.44
N GLY A 62 -18.08 9.09 17.18
CA GLY A 62 -18.19 7.62 17.26
C GLY A 62 -17.65 6.82 16.06
N GLN A 63 -17.09 7.47 15.04
CA GLN A 63 -16.86 6.84 13.72
C GLN A 63 -15.47 6.22 13.47
N THR A 64 -14.70 5.84 14.51
CA THR A 64 -13.40 5.20 14.28
C THR A 64 -12.96 4.29 15.43
N PRO A 65 -12.14 3.23 15.18
CA PRO A 65 -11.65 2.33 16.22
C PRO A 65 -10.81 3.03 17.30
N ASP A 66 -10.97 2.67 18.58
CA ASP A 66 -10.15 3.23 19.68
C ASP A 66 -8.70 2.70 19.68
N LYS A 67 -8.45 1.55 19.05
CA LYS A 67 -7.10 0.98 18.96
C LYS A 67 -6.86 0.31 17.61
N VAL A 68 -5.80 0.74 16.94
CA VAL A 68 -5.31 0.16 15.70
C VAL A 68 -3.84 -0.20 15.87
N SER A 69 -3.50 -1.46 15.58
CA SER A 69 -2.10 -1.87 15.44
C SER A 69 -1.66 -1.57 14.04
N VAL A 70 -0.57 -0.82 13.89
CA VAL A 70 0.05 -0.48 12.62
C VAL A 70 1.40 -1.16 12.55
N THR A 71 1.62 -1.95 11.50
CA THR A 71 2.90 -2.58 11.24
C THR A 71 3.37 -2.21 9.85
N VAL A 72 4.52 -1.54 9.77
CA VAL A 72 5.19 -1.23 8.51
C VAL A 72 6.23 -2.31 8.26
N ALA A 73 6.15 -2.95 7.10
CA ALA A 73 7.12 -3.97 6.70
C ALA A 73 8.42 -3.31 6.24
N GLY A 74 9.54 -4.03 6.40
CA GLY A 74 10.80 -3.62 5.79
C GLY A 74 10.75 -3.74 4.26
N ARG A 75 11.77 -3.18 3.60
CA ARG A 75 11.85 -3.16 2.13
C ARG A 75 11.91 -4.57 1.54
N ALA A 76 12.67 -5.47 2.16
CA ALA A 76 12.85 -6.83 1.67
C ALA A 76 11.56 -7.64 1.77
N GLU A 77 10.82 -7.49 2.88
CA GLU A 77 9.53 -8.14 3.09
C GLU A 77 8.47 -7.63 2.10
N ALA A 78 8.43 -6.32 1.83
CA ALA A 78 7.56 -5.74 0.81
C ALA A 78 7.88 -6.33 -0.58
N GLN A 79 9.16 -6.42 -0.94
CA GLN A 79 9.59 -7.01 -2.21
C GLN A 79 9.23 -8.49 -2.33
N GLN A 80 9.35 -9.27 -1.25
CA GLN A 80 8.93 -10.67 -1.22
C GLN A 80 7.42 -10.82 -1.50
N ALA A 81 6.61 -9.88 -0.98
CA ALA A 81 5.18 -9.77 -1.28
C ALA A 81 4.87 -9.24 -2.70
N GLY A 82 5.89 -8.98 -3.53
CA GLY A 82 5.73 -8.47 -4.89
C GLY A 82 5.44 -6.98 -4.96
N ILE A 83 5.78 -6.22 -3.91
CA ILE A 83 5.51 -4.80 -3.79
C ILE A 83 6.83 -4.02 -3.88
N ASP A 84 6.98 -3.26 -4.96
CA ASP A 84 8.05 -2.28 -5.15
C ASP A 84 7.71 -0.95 -4.47
N GLY A 85 7.49 -1.00 -3.16
CA GLY A 85 6.85 0.08 -2.42
C GLY A 85 6.75 -0.21 -0.92
N VAL A 86 5.98 0.59 -0.20
CA VAL A 86 5.79 0.41 1.24
C VAL A 86 4.57 -0.46 1.50
N LEU A 87 4.72 -1.45 2.37
CA LEU A 87 3.67 -2.36 2.81
C LEU A 87 3.32 -2.07 4.28
N VAL A 88 2.04 -1.88 4.55
CA VAL A 88 1.49 -1.56 5.88
C VAL A 88 0.37 -2.53 6.22
N SER A 89 0.41 -3.09 7.42
CA SER A 89 -0.65 -3.91 7.99
C SER A 89 -1.35 -3.13 9.10
N LEU A 90 -2.67 -3.06 9.02
CA LEU A 90 -3.55 -2.41 10.00
C LEU A 90 -4.44 -3.48 10.62
N THR A 91 -4.37 -3.66 11.94
CA THR A 91 -5.24 -4.59 12.66
C THR A 91 -6.10 -3.82 13.65
N ASN A 92 -7.42 -3.94 13.51
CA ASN A 92 -8.36 -3.38 14.47
C ASN A 92 -8.25 -4.15 15.81
N LYS A 93 -7.81 -3.45 16.86
CA LYS A 93 -7.72 -3.95 18.24
C LYS A 93 -8.62 -3.16 19.19
N ALA A 94 -9.68 -2.54 18.64
CA ALA A 94 -10.66 -1.79 19.40
C ALA A 94 -11.16 -2.60 20.60
N THR A 95 -11.23 -1.93 21.74
CA THR A 95 -11.79 -2.48 22.98
C THR A 95 -13.25 -2.08 23.17
N THR A 96 -13.71 -1.12 22.37
CA THR A 96 -15.09 -0.64 22.36
C THR A 96 -15.75 -0.95 21.03
N LYS A 97 -17.07 -1.13 21.05
CA LYS A 97 -17.86 -1.27 19.82
C LYS A 97 -18.00 0.10 19.17
N GLY A 98 -17.15 0.38 18.20
CA GLY A 98 -17.18 1.59 17.37
C GLY A 98 -17.32 1.26 15.88
N ASP A 99 -17.42 2.29 15.06
CA ASP A 99 -17.35 2.18 13.59
C ASP A 99 -15.95 1.66 13.17
N ASP A 100 -15.89 0.95 12.06
CA ASP A 100 -14.67 0.27 11.59
C ASP A 100 -13.84 1.12 10.62
N LYS A 101 -14.34 2.31 10.28
CA LYS A 101 -13.70 3.24 9.36
C LYS A 101 -12.56 4.03 10.01
N VAL A 102 -11.48 4.19 9.27
CA VAL A 102 -10.32 4.98 9.67
C VAL A 102 -9.74 5.69 8.45
N SER A 103 -9.32 6.94 8.63
CA SER A 103 -8.54 7.65 7.61
C SER A 103 -7.07 7.31 7.78
N VAL A 104 -6.43 6.86 6.70
CA VAL A 104 -5.03 6.43 6.68
C VAL A 104 -4.28 7.34 5.71
N GLY A 105 -3.20 7.93 6.19
CA GLY A 105 -2.26 8.71 5.40
C GLY A 105 -0.91 8.03 5.37
N LEU A 106 -0.37 7.69 4.20
CA LEU A 106 1.01 7.22 4.08
C LEU A 106 1.89 8.35 3.58
N GLU A 107 2.77 8.84 4.45
CA GLU A 107 3.75 9.86 4.11
C GLU A 107 4.91 9.27 3.33
N TYR A 108 5.20 9.85 2.16
CA TYR A 108 6.24 9.37 1.26
C TYR A 108 7.42 10.32 1.09
N ALA A 109 7.47 11.44 1.83
CA ALA A 109 8.54 12.43 1.73
C ALA A 109 9.94 11.80 1.85
N GLY A 110 10.12 10.88 2.80
CA GLY A 110 11.40 10.20 3.03
C GLY A 110 11.87 9.31 1.89
N PHE A 111 10.97 8.81 1.04
CA PHE A 111 11.29 7.86 -0.04
C PHE A 111 10.74 8.31 -1.40
N ALA A 112 10.43 9.60 -1.56
CA ALA A 112 9.85 10.20 -2.75
C ALA A 112 10.67 9.99 -4.04
N ASN A 113 11.98 9.75 -3.90
CA ASN A 113 12.91 9.57 -5.03
C ASN A 113 13.40 8.12 -5.19
N ALA A 114 12.78 7.15 -4.50
CA ALA A 114 13.34 5.78 -4.40
C ALA A 114 13.30 4.96 -5.70
N TYR A 115 12.43 5.30 -6.65
CA TYR A 115 12.24 4.57 -7.92
C TYR A 115 12.33 5.49 -9.15
N GLY A 116 13.09 6.59 -9.05
CA GLY A 116 13.36 7.48 -10.18
C GLY A 116 12.22 8.45 -10.51
N GLY A 117 12.19 8.89 -11.77
CA GLY A 117 11.36 9.99 -12.26
C GLY A 117 9.87 9.84 -11.93
N ASP A 118 9.29 10.93 -11.45
CA ASP A 118 7.88 11.09 -11.07
C ASP A 118 7.27 9.95 -10.24
N TYR A 119 8.10 9.24 -9.44
CA TYR A 119 7.66 8.15 -8.59
C TYR A 119 6.42 8.50 -7.76
N THR A 120 6.40 9.68 -7.16
CA THR A 120 5.29 10.17 -6.33
C THR A 120 3.99 10.35 -7.10
N SER A 121 4.04 10.67 -8.39
CA SER A 121 2.85 10.81 -9.25
C SER A 121 2.28 9.45 -9.68
N ARG A 122 3.10 8.40 -9.62
CA ARG A 122 2.76 7.04 -10.02
C ARG A 122 2.27 6.19 -8.85
N LEU A 123 2.46 6.67 -7.62
CA LEU A 123 2.05 5.96 -6.42
C LEU A 123 0.55 5.66 -6.48
N GLN A 124 0.22 4.39 -6.32
CA GLN A 124 -1.14 3.90 -6.12
C GLN A 124 -1.25 3.24 -4.76
N LEU A 125 -2.41 3.42 -4.12
CA LEU A 125 -2.76 2.67 -2.94
C LEU A 125 -3.57 1.43 -3.35
N VAL A 126 -3.10 0.27 -2.90
CA VAL A 126 -3.75 -1.02 -3.17
C VAL A 126 -3.89 -1.81 -1.88
N GLN A 127 -4.91 -2.64 -1.82
CA GLN A 127 -5.15 -3.59 -0.74
C GLN A 127 -4.72 -4.99 -1.20
N LEU A 128 -3.95 -5.67 -0.36
CA LEU A 128 -3.54 -7.05 -0.55
C LEU A 128 -4.33 -7.99 0.37
N PRO A 129 -4.50 -9.26 0.00
CA PRO A 129 -5.03 -10.27 0.91
C PRO A 129 -4.10 -10.50 2.10
N ALA A 130 -4.64 -10.85 3.27
CA ALA A 130 -3.83 -11.13 4.47
C ALA A 130 -2.76 -12.21 4.25
N CYS A 131 -2.99 -13.14 3.31
CA CYS A 131 -2.03 -14.18 2.96
C CYS A 131 -0.74 -13.64 2.32
N SER A 132 -0.68 -12.38 1.89
CA SER A 132 0.55 -11.72 1.43
C SER A 132 1.61 -11.64 2.54
N LEU A 133 1.21 -11.71 3.82
CA LEU A 133 2.14 -11.67 4.96
C LEU A 133 2.72 -13.04 5.31
N THR A 134 2.04 -14.12 4.94
CA THR A 134 2.42 -15.49 5.35
C THR A 134 2.87 -16.36 4.17
N THR A 135 2.27 -16.18 2.99
CA THR A 135 2.55 -16.97 1.78
C THR A 135 2.67 -16.05 0.56
N PRO A 136 3.62 -15.10 0.58
CA PRO A 136 3.74 -14.08 -0.47
C PRO A 136 4.10 -14.66 -1.85
N GLN A 137 4.58 -15.89 -1.93
CA GLN A 137 4.99 -16.53 -3.19
C GLN A 137 3.80 -16.97 -4.05
N ALA A 138 2.61 -17.09 -3.45
CA ALA A 138 1.44 -17.57 -4.17
C ALA A 138 0.73 -16.41 -4.90
N ALA A 139 0.36 -16.64 -6.17
CA ALA A 139 -0.18 -15.60 -7.05
C ALA A 139 -1.45 -14.93 -6.50
N GLN A 140 -2.33 -15.71 -5.87
CA GLN A 140 -3.54 -15.16 -5.24
C GLN A 140 -3.22 -14.18 -4.10
N CYS A 141 -2.09 -14.33 -3.42
CA CYS A 141 -1.66 -13.43 -2.35
C CYS A 141 -1.03 -12.13 -2.85
N ARG A 142 -0.71 -12.06 -4.15
CA ARG A 142 -0.23 -10.85 -4.83
C ARG A 142 -1.33 -10.13 -5.62
N THR A 143 -2.57 -10.60 -5.51
CA THR A 143 -3.70 -9.94 -6.18
C THR A 143 -4.04 -8.64 -5.48
N ALA A 144 -3.52 -7.53 -6.01
CA ALA A 144 -3.73 -6.20 -5.48
C ALA A 144 -5.08 -5.62 -5.94
N LYS A 145 -5.93 -5.23 -4.98
CA LYS A 145 -7.18 -4.52 -5.25
C LYS A 145 -6.95 -3.00 -5.12
N PRO A 146 -7.24 -2.18 -6.14
CA PRO A 146 -7.13 -0.74 -6.02
C PRO A 146 -7.99 -0.18 -4.88
N VAL A 147 -7.41 0.71 -4.07
CA VAL A 147 -8.10 1.45 -3.02
C VAL A 147 -8.28 2.89 -3.49
N PRO A 148 -9.49 3.47 -3.43
CA PRO A 148 -9.67 4.89 -3.71
C PRO A 148 -8.80 5.73 -2.77
N PHE A 149 -7.95 6.58 -3.34
CA PHE A 149 -7.05 7.42 -2.58
C PHE A 149 -6.94 8.81 -3.20
N HIS A 150 -6.53 9.76 -2.39
CA HIS A 150 -6.13 11.10 -2.80
C HIS A 150 -4.64 11.28 -2.51
N ASN A 151 -3.89 11.80 -3.50
CA ASN A 151 -2.50 12.16 -3.29
C ASN A 151 -2.40 13.62 -2.81
N ASP A 152 -2.15 13.81 -1.52
CA ASP A 152 -1.90 15.12 -0.92
C ASP A 152 -0.44 15.51 -1.14
N TYR A 153 -0.19 16.18 -2.27
CA TYR A 153 1.14 16.66 -2.63
C TYR A 153 1.71 17.71 -1.67
N ALA A 154 0.86 18.47 -0.96
CA ALA A 154 1.31 19.52 -0.05
C ALA A 154 1.97 18.93 1.20
N HIS A 155 1.47 17.79 1.67
CA HIS A 155 2.02 17.07 2.83
C HIS A 155 2.76 15.79 2.45
N HIS A 156 2.91 15.50 1.15
CA HIS A 156 3.51 14.28 0.63
C HIS A 156 2.87 12.99 1.18
N ARG A 157 1.53 12.88 1.12
CA ARG A 157 0.78 11.76 1.69
C ARG A 157 -0.23 11.15 0.72
N LEU A 158 -0.29 9.82 0.65
CA LEU A 158 -1.42 9.10 0.08
C LEU A 158 -2.49 8.94 1.15
N VAL A 159 -3.67 9.51 0.93
CA VAL A 159 -4.77 9.53 1.90
C VAL A 159 -5.92 8.67 1.40
N ALA A 160 -6.42 7.77 2.25
CA ALA A 160 -7.60 6.97 1.97
C ALA A 160 -8.40 6.69 3.25
N ASP A 161 -9.72 6.72 3.14
CA ASP A 161 -10.61 6.23 4.19
C ASP A 161 -10.89 4.74 3.94
N VAL A 162 -10.57 3.89 4.91
CA VAL A 162 -10.70 2.44 4.80
C VAL A 162 -11.53 1.87 5.95
N ALA A 163 -12.31 0.82 5.67
CA ALA A 163 -13.00 0.04 6.68
C ALA A 163 -12.13 -1.14 7.10
N LEU A 164 -11.70 -1.17 8.36
CA LEU A 164 -10.91 -2.27 8.90
C LEU A 164 -11.80 -3.48 9.18
N PRO A 165 -11.30 -4.72 9.02
CA PRO A 165 -11.98 -5.89 9.53
C PRO A 165 -12.35 -5.72 11.02
N PRO A 166 -13.52 -6.23 11.44
CA PRO A 166 -13.97 -6.06 12.83
C PRO A 166 -12.95 -6.65 13.79
N ALA A 167 -12.75 -5.96 14.92
CA ALA A 167 -11.93 -6.49 16.00
C ALA A 167 -12.52 -7.81 16.51
N ALA A 168 -11.65 -8.75 16.88
CA ALA A 168 -12.06 -9.93 17.65
C ALA A 168 -12.37 -9.48 19.08
N ILE A 169 -13.54 -8.87 19.27
CA ILE A 169 -14.04 -8.48 20.58
C ILE A 169 -14.52 -9.77 21.25
N SER A 170 -13.68 -10.38 22.09
CA SER A 170 -14.16 -11.44 22.97
C SER A 170 -15.20 -10.84 23.92
N PRO A 171 -16.43 -11.38 23.99
CA PRO A 171 -17.38 -10.94 25.01
C PRO A 171 -16.74 -11.16 26.39
N PRO A 172 -16.97 -10.28 27.37
CA PRO A 172 -16.52 -10.53 28.73
C PRO A 172 -17.03 -11.90 29.15
N ALA A 173 -16.14 -12.73 29.70
CA ALA A 173 -16.53 -14.02 30.25
C ALA A 173 -17.56 -13.76 31.35
N VAL A 174 -18.84 -13.93 31.02
CA VAL A 174 -19.90 -13.95 32.03
C VAL A 174 -19.67 -15.22 32.81
N GLY A 175 -19.17 -15.06 34.05
CA GLY A 175 -18.97 -16.16 34.98
C GLY A 175 -20.32 -16.81 35.30
N THR A 176 -20.74 -17.73 34.45
CA THR A 176 -21.91 -18.58 34.69
C THR A 176 -21.37 -19.94 35.07
N SER A 177 -21.29 -20.16 36.37
CA SER A 177 -21.06 -21.47 36.97
C SER A 177 -22.21 -22.39 36.56
N GLY A 178 -21.98 -23.30 35.61
CA GLY A 178 -22.90 -24.41 35.34
C GLY A 178 -23.10 -24.77 33.87
N ALA A 179 -22.53 -25.92 33.51
CA ALA A 179 -22.95 -26.84 32.45
C ALA A 179 -22.88 -26.42 30.96
N ALA A 180 -22.05 -27.21 30.25
CA ALA A 180 -22.11 -27.66 28.85
C ALA A 180 -20.94 -27.19 27.99
N LEU A 181 -20.07 -28.14 27.62
CA LEU A 181 -19.02 -27.99 26.62
C LEU A 181 -19.67 -27.85 25.23
N ALA A 182 -20.13 -26.65 24.90
CA ALA A 182 -20.31 -26.28 23.51
C ALA A 182 -18.91 -26.13 22.87
N PRO A 183 -18.68 -26.60 21.63
CA PRO A 183 -17.42 -26.36 20.95
C PRO A 183 -17.20 -24.85 20.89
N GLN A 184 -16.16 -24.39 21.58
CA GLN A 184 -15.71 -23.01 21.51
C GLN A 184 -15.37 -22.75 20.04
N ALA A 185 -16.22 -21.97 19.36
CA ALA A 185 -15.86 -21.43 18.06
C ALA A 185 -14.51 -20.73 18.27
N LEU A 186 -13.46 -21.21 17.59
CA LEU A 186 -12.18 -20.53 17.58
C LEU A 186 -12.47 -19.10 17.14
N SER A 187 -12.36 -18.16 18.07
CA SER A 187 -12.46 -16.75 17.77
C SER A 187 -11.37 -16.48 16.75
N ALA A 188 -11.76 -16.30 15.48
CA ALA A 188 -10.82 -15.93 14.44
C ALA A 188 -10.19 -14.62 14.91
N GLY A 189 -8.90 -14.67 15.27
CA GLY A 189 -8.19 -13.48 15.73
C GLY A 189 -8.37 -12.34 14.73
N ALA A 190 -8.38 -11.11 15.23
CA ALA A 190 -8.60 -9.93 14.39
C ALA A 190 -7.73 -10.00 13.12
N GLN A 191 -8.37 -9.98 11.96
CA GLN A 191 -7.68 -10.16 10.68
C GLN A 191 -7.02 -8.84 10.26
N PRO A 192 -5.74 -8.85 9.85
CA PRO A 192 -5.09 -7.64 9.37
C PRO A 192 -5.63 -7.23 8.01
N MET A 193 -5.84 -5.92 7.83
CA MET A 193 -5.95 -5.30 6.52
C MET A 193 -4.55 -4.92 6.03
N VAL A 194 -4.17 -5.39 4.85
CA VAL A 194 -2.86 -5.10 4.26
C VAL A 194 -3.01 -4.07 3.15
N LEU A 195 -2.33 -2.93 3.31
CA LEU A 195 -2.25 -1.85 2.33
C LEU A 195 -0.83 -1.76 1.79
N ALA A 196 -0.72 -1.44 0.50
CA ALA A 196 0.55 -1.17 -0.15
C ALA A 196 0.47 0.13 -0.94
N ALA A 197 1.53 0.92 -0.85
CA ALA A 197 1.76 2.04 -1.76
C ALA A 197 2.86 1.63 -2.73
N ALA A 198 2.47 1.39 -3.99
CA ALA A 198 3.35 0.91 -5.04
C ALA A 198 3.21 1.78 -6.30
N PRO A 199 4.29 1.96 -7.08
CA PRO A 199 4.22 2.74 -8.30
C PRO A 199 3.52 1.95 -9.41
N ALA A 200 2.52 2.55 -10.04
CA ALA A 200 1.94 2.03 -11.27
C ALA A 200 2.88 2.20 -12.46
N PRO A 201 2.70 1.45 -13.57
CA PRO A 201 3.51 1.61 -14.79
C PRO A 201 3.41 3.00 -15.43
N GLY A 202 2.49 3.87 -15.00
CA GLY A 202 2.38 5.24 -15.49
C GLY A 202 1.82 6.19 -14.44
N GLY A 203 1.93 7.49 -14.71
CA GLY A 203 1.43 8.58 -13.88
C GLY A 203 1.20 9.83 -14.73
N ALA A 204 1.03 10.98 -14.08
CA ALA A 204 0.78 12.25 -14.78
C ALA A 204 1.91 12.63 -15.76
N GLY A 205 3.14 12.17 -15.50
CA GLY A 205 4.32 12.40 -16.36
C GLY A 205 4.49 11.43 -17.53
N GLY A 206 3.59 10.45 -17.70
CA GLY A 206 3.66 9.46 -18.78
C GLY A 206 3.82 8.01 -18.30
N THR A 207 4.24 7.13 -19.20
CA THR A 207 4.42 5.69 -18.92
C THR A 207 5.90 5.33 -18.73
N TYR A 208 6.16 4.50 -17.74
CA TYR A 208 7.46 3.98 -17.33
C TYR A 208 7.54 2.46 -17.54
N SER A 209 6.64 1.89 -18.34
CA SER A 209 6.72 0.51 -18.79
C SER A 209 8.00 0.28 -19.58
N ALA A 210 8.60 -0.90 -19.43
CA ALA A 210 9.74 -1.30 -20.25
C ALA A 210 9.35 -1.23 -21.73
N THR A 211 10.18 -0.56 -22.54
CA THR A 211 10.01 -0.55 -23.99
C THR A 211 10.10 -2.00 -24.50
N PRO A 212 9.12 -2.48 -25.29
CA PRO A 212 9.21 -3.78 -25.90
C PRO A 212 10.52 -3.89 -26.71
N LEU A 213 11.32 -4.91 -26.42
CA LEU A 213 12.46 -5.24 -27.25
C LEU A 213 11.93 -5.87 -28.54
N ALA A 214 11.98 -5.14 -29.65
CA ALA A 214 11.85 -5.77 -30.96
C ALA A 214 13.15 -6.56 -31.22
N PRO A 215 13.09 -7.86 -31.59
CA PRO A 215 14.28 -8.58 -32.01
C PRO A 215 14.85 -7.86 -33.23
N SER A 216 16.08 -7.38 -33.09
CA SER A 216 16.73 -6.59 -34.13
C SER A 216 17.43 -7.46 -35.18
N GLY A 217 17.46 -8.78 -34.97
CA GLY A 217 17.94 -9.77 -35.94
C GLY A 217 17.28 -11.13 -35.75
N SER A 218 17.40 -11.97 -36.77
CA SER A 218 16.85 -13.34 -36.80
C SER A 218 17.96 -14.38 -36.79
N TRP A 219 17.77 -15.45 -36.01
CA TRP A 219 18.58 -16.66 -36.06
C TRP A 219 17.90 -17.72 -36.92
N SER A 220 18.66 -18.45 -37.72
CA SER A 220 18.21 -19.64 -38.44
C SER A 220 19.27 -20.73 -38.31
N ALA A 221 18.82 -21.97 -38.12
CA ALA A 221 19.69 -23.14 -38.08
C ALA A 221 19.65 -23.84 -39.45
N GLY A 222 20.82 -24.20 -39.97
CA GLY A 222 21.00 -24.93 -41.22
C GLY A 222 20.68 -26.42 -41.07
N THR A 223 20.35 -27.08 -42.20
CA THR A 223 20.07 -28.52 -42.26
C THR A 223 21.30 -29.36 -41.90
N SER A 224 21.12 -30.40 -41.08
CA SER A 224 22.01 -31.54 -40.77
C SER A 224 23.52 -31.35 -40.51
N THR A 225 24.13 -30.18 -40.74
CA THR A 225 25.56 -29.87 -40.51
C THR A 225 25.84 -28.95 -39.34
N GLY A 226 24.80 -28.39 -38.69
CA GLY A 226 24.96 -27.58 -37.46
C GLY A 226 25.35 -26.12 -37.70
N ASP A 227 25.17 -25.60 -38.92
CA ASP A 227 25.41 -24.20 -39.23
C ASP A 227 24.36 -23.28 -38.58
N PHE A 228 24.78 -22.14 -38.06
CA PHE A 228 23.89 -21.10 -37.53
C PHE A 228 24.11 -19.82 -38.32
N THR A 229 23.04 -19.26 -38.87
CA THR A 229 23.07 -17.96 -39.54
C THR A 229 22.33 -16.93 -38.71
N TRP A 230 22.95 -15.77 -38.49
CA TRP A 230 22.32 -14.59 -37.92
C TRP A 230 22.24 -13.48 -38.96
N THR A 231 21.14 -12.73 -38.99
CA THR A 231 20.98 -11.59 -39.90
C THR A 231 20.37 -10.40 -39.19
N TYR A 232 20.96 -9.21 -39.38
CA TYR A 232 20.48 -7.93 -38.89
C TYR A 232 20.31 -6.94 -40.05
N PRO A 233 19.08 -6.53 -40.40
CA PRO A 233 18.85 -5.54 -41.44
C PRO A 233 19.21 -4.13 -40.95
N VAL A 234 19.94 -3.37 -41.75
CA VAL A 234 20.27 -1.96 -41.46
C VAL A 234 19.25 -1.08 -42.17
N SER A 235 18.51 -0.27 -41.40
CA SER A 235 17.59 0.70 -41.97
C SER A 235 18.37 1.85 -42.60
N VAL A 236 18.15 2.08 -43.90
CA VAL A 236 18.74 3.20 -44.64
C VAL A 236 17.70 4.29 -44.91
N PRO A 237 18.10 5.57 -44.95
CA PRO A 237 17.19 6.67 -45.30
C PRO A 237 16.57 6.50 -46.69
N ALA A 238 15.36 7.03 -46.88
CA ALA A 238 14.69 7.01 -48.17
C ALA A 238 15.48 7.83 -49.22
N PRO A 239 15.77 7.27 -50.41
CA PRO A 239 16.49 8.00 -51.45
C PRO A 239 15.57 9.02 -52.15
N LEU A 240 16.18 10.07 -52.71
CA LEU A 240 15.47 11.10 -53.48
C LEU A 240 14.91 10.60 -54.82
N GLY A 241 15.31 9.40 -55.26
CA GLY A 241 14.79 8.70 -56.44
C GLY A 241 15.34 7.27 -56.52
N GLY A 242 14.56 6.36 -57.11
CA GLY A 242 14.91 4.94 -57.19
C GLY A 242 14.67 4.16 -55.88
N SER A 243 15.16 2.91 -55.83
CA SER A 243 15.00 2.02 -54.66
C SER A 243 16.21 2.12 -53.71
N ALA A 244 15.95 2.07 -52.41
CA ALA A 244 17.02 2.04 -51.39
C ALA A 244 17.83 0.73 -51.48
N PRO A 245 19.14 0.75 -51.19
CA PRO A 245 19.94 -0.46 -51.12
C PRO A 245 19.54 -1.31 -49.91
N ALA A 246 19.48 -2.63 -50.09
CA ALA A 246 19.32 -3.57 -48.97
C ALA A 246 20.68 -3.81 -48.31
N VAL A 247 20.83 -3.38 -47.05
CA VAL A 247 22.05 -3.56 -46.25
C VAL A 247 21.73 -4.45 -45.05
N ALA A 248 22.55 -5.48 -44.82
CA ALA A 248 22.43 -6.35 -43.65
C ALA A 248 23.81 -6.77 -43.14
N LEU A 249 23.90 -7.03 -41.84
CA LEU A 249 25.04 -7.72 -41.22
C LEU A 249 24.67 -9.21 -41.08
N SER A 250 25.59 -10.09 -41.46
CA SER A 250 25.40 -11.55 -41.38
C SER A 250 26.58 -12.23 -40.68
N TYR A 251 26.29 -13.23 -39.84
CA TYR A 251 27.24 -14.16 -39.22
C TYR A 251 26.83 -15.58 -39.57
#